data_AF-A0A410PRF1-F1
#
_entry.id   AF-A0A410PRF1-F1
#
_cell.length_a   1.000
_cell.length_b   1.000
_cell.length_c   1.000
_cell.angle_alpha   90.00
_cell.angle_beta   90.00
_cell.angle_gamma   90.00
#
_symmetry.space_group_name_H-M   'P 1'
#
loop_
_entity.id
_entity.type
_entity.pdbx_description
1 polymer ?
#
loop_
_entity_poly.entity_id
_entity_poly.type
_entity_poly.pdbx_seq_one_letter_code
_entity_poly.pdbx_strand_id
1 'polypeptide(L)'
;MFLNLNRLDQPLKASIASNSYKTYRVIIQCSAMTEHIEKKIKSYRGIVLYCLSYINCIAAIISPSAVKRLLEFPYVKHIFLDEYAFLCGSSVSSLNRVNFQTASKLTGKGVTIGLIDTGTYPHADLIYPKNKIIKFTDNINNLRYPYDDNGHGTFISGIIAGSGKLSSGMYKGIAVNSNIYSIKAFNSIGRGFISDILYSMEFLLNDSSSYNIKIITLPFELTGHNINIVSLFNKYFQIAKNNNIVIVVPAGHNGNTQCSIQGIAALDNCITVGGLDTTSDKISAYKYSSCGPLGKLNKPDLSAACVNICSLNTNANFVSERNGRKLYPLALSSNYTTYSGTSCAAAYISGICALLFERNPELTFNDILSILTASCNLMDIPKWLQGSGIVDVNRLFS
;
A
#
# COMPACT_ATOMS: atom_id res chain seq x y z
N MET A 1 25.42 -6.81 33.37
CA MET A 1 25.07 -6.06 32.15
C MET A 1 23.70 -5.45 32.37
N PHE A 2 23.56 -4.12 32.36
CA PHE A 2 22.28 -3.46 32.64
C PHE A 2 21.33 -3.63 31.43
N LEU A 3 20.13 -4.17 31.68
CA LEU A 3 19.06 -4.25 30.68
C LEU A 3 18.66 -2.84 30.26
N ASN A 4 19.06 -2.42 29.05
CA ASN A 4 18.68 -1.13 28.53
C ASN A 4 17.27 -1.19 27.91
N LEU A 5 16.25 -1.01 28.76
CA LEU A 5 14.86 -1.01 28.34
C LEU A 5 14.53 0.11 27.35
N ASN A 6 15.37 1.14 27.18
CA ASN A 6 15.12 2.21 26.20
C ASN A 6 15.16 1.72 24.74
N ARG A 7 15.63 0.50 24.51
CA ARG A 7 15.61 -0.16 23.20
C ARG A 7 14.27 -0.83 22.86
N LEU A 8 13.36 -0.97 23.81
CA LEU A 8 11.98 -1.40 23.53
C LEU A 8 11.08 -0.20 23.24
N ASP A 9 10.16 -0.35 22.29
CA ASP A 9 9.11 0.64 22.11
C ASP A 9 8.10 0.63 23.27
N GLN A 10 7.33 1.72 23.38
CA GLN A 10 6.37 1.88 24.47
C GLN A 10 5.23 0.84 24.42
N PRO A 11 4.64 0.51 23.26
CA PRO A 11 3.60 -0.52 23.19
C PRO A 11 4.08 -1.89 23.69
N LEU A 12 5.28 -2.34 23.30
CA LEU A 12 5.83 -3.62 23.75
C LEU A 12 6.13 -3.60 25.25
N LYS A 13 6.71 -2.50 25.76
CA LYS A 13 6.94 -2.33 27.20
C LYS A 13 5.66 -2.46 28.00
N ALA A 14 4.63 -1.69 27.61
CA ALA A 14 3.34 -1.70 28.28
C ALA A 14 2.73 -3.11 28.26
N SER A 15 2.74 -3.77 27.10
CA SER A 15 2.14 -5.09 26.92
C SER A 15 2.89 -6.21 27.67
N ILE A 16 4.21 -6.08 27.85
CA ILE A 16 5.00 -7.00 28.68
C ILE A 16 4.74 -6.74 30.18
N ALA A 17 4.67 -5.48 30.59
CA ALA A 17 4.43 -5.11 31.99
C ALA A 17 3.04 -5.54 32.49
N SER A 18 2.03 -5.48 31.62
CA SER A 18 0.67 -5.96 31.90
C SER A 18 0.51 -7.48 31.80
N ASN A 19 1.56 -8.21 31.41
CA ASN A 19 1.52 -9.66 31.14
C ASN A 19 0.38 -10.06 30.18
N SER A 20 0.10 -9.22 29.18
CA SER A 20 -1.06 -9.38 28.29
C SER A 20 -1.02 -10.67 27.46
N TYR A 21 0.18 -11.18 27.14
CA TYR A 21 0.34 -12.34 26.26
C TYR A 21 1.51 -13.23 26.67
N LYS A 22 1.42 -14.53 26.33
CA LYS A 22 2.53 -15.49 26.53
C LYS A 22 3.70 -15.22 25.56
N THR A 23 3.38 -14.74 24.36
CA THR A 23 4.33 -14.44 23.28
C THR A 23 3.88 -13.20 22.52
N TYR A 24 4.83 -12.50 21.92
CA TYR A 24 4.63 -11.25 21.20
C TYR A 24 5.22 -11.38 19.81
N ARG A 25 4.48 -10.92 18.79
CA ARG A 25 5.02 -10.72 17.46
C ARG A 25 5.76 -9.38 17.46
N VAL A 26 7.04 -9.41 17.11
CA VAL A 26 7.95 -8.27 17.22
C VAL A 26 8.80 -8.12 15.97
N ILE A 27 9.29 -6.90 15.77
CA ILE A 27 10.32 -6.58 14.77
C ILE A 27 11.60 -6.21 15.53
N ILE A 28 12.67 -6.95 15.29
CA ILE A 28 13.97 -6.78 15.95
C ILE A 28 14.92 -6.13 14.96
N GLN A 29 15.31 -4.88 15.22
CA GLN A 29 16.28 -4.16 14.42
C GLN A 29 17.70 -4.39 14.93
N CYS A 30 18.57 -4.81 14.02
CA CYS A 30 19.97 -5.10 14.30
C CYS A 30 20.88 -4.07 13.64
N SER A 31 22.05 -3.79 14.25
CA SER A 31 23.13 -3.05 13.60
C SER A 31 23.98 -3.94 12.68
N ALA A 32 24.12 -5.21 13.04
CA ALA A 32 24.91 -6.24 12.35
C ALA A 32 24.48 -7.63 12.85
N MET A 33 25.08 -8.69 12.30
CA MET A 33 24.96 -10.08 12.78
C MET A 33 23.51 -10.60 12.91
N THR A 34 22.66 -10.27 11.93
CA THR A 34 21.26 -10.72 11.87
C THR A 34 21.14 -12.24 11.96
N GLU A 35 21.97 -13.00 11.22
CA GLU A 35 21.99 -14.46 11.27
C GLU A 35 22.26 -15.02 12.67
N HIS A 36 23.09 -14.34 13.47
CA HIS A 36 23.36 -14.76 14.84
C HIS A 36 22.15 -14.50 15.74
N ILE A 37 21.46 -13.36 15.60
CA ILE A 37 20.19 -13.11 16.30
C ILE A 37 19.14 -14.15 15.89
N GLU A 38 19.04 -14.49 14.60
CA GLU A 38 18.10 -15.51 14.11
C GLU A 38 18.32 -16.85 14.82
N LYS A 39 19.56 -17.32 14.90
CA LYS A 39 19.92 -18.54 15.63
C LYS A 39 19.58 -18.44 17.12
N LYS A 40 19.79 -17.28 17.75
CA LYS A 40 19.44 -17.05 19.16
C LYS A 40 17.93 -17.07 19.39
N ILE A 41 17.14 -16.47 18.52
CA ILE A 41 15.67 -16.53 18.57
C ILE A 41 15.21 -17.99 18.60
N LYS A 42 15.70 -18.82 17.67
CA LYS A 42 15.38 -20.26 17.63
C LYS A 42 15.82 -20.99 18.90
N SER A 43 17.02 -20.70 19.42
CA SER A 43 17.53 -21.29 20.68
C SER A 43 16.68 -20.92 21.91
N TYR A 44 16.01 -19.77 21.88
CA TYR A 44 15.06 -19.34 22.91
C TYR A 44 13.63 -19.80 22.65
N ARG A 45 13.44 -20.78 21.75
CA ARG A 45 12.15 -21.32 21.34
C ARG A 45 11.22 -20.28 20.71
N GLY A 46 11.79 -19.22 20.14
CA GLY A 46 11.07 -18.25 19.32
C GLY A 46 10.89 -18.75 17.89
N ILE A 47 9.88 -18.21 17.21
CA ILE A 47 9.59 -18.50 15.81
C ILE A 47 10.04 -17.31 14.98
N VAL A 48 10.93 -17.54 14.01
CA VAL A 48 11.30 -16.51 13.03
C VAL A 48 10.26 -16.53 11.92
N LEU A 49 9.69 -15.38 11.64
CA LEU A 49 8.71 -15.19 10.56
C LEU A 49 9.43 -14.76 9.28
N TYR A 50 10.20 -13.67 9.35
CA TYR A 50 10.95 -13.12 8.22
C TYR A 50 12.31 -12.57 8.65
N CYS A 51 13.29 -12.71 7.76
CA CYS A 51 14.56 -11.98 7.83
C CYS A 51 14.55 -10.91 6.74
N LEU A 52 14.50 -9.65 7.16
CA LEU A 52 14.38 -8.46 6.31
C LEU A 52 15.77 -7.85 6.10
N SER A 53 16.44 -8.31 5.05
CA SER A 53 17.87 -8.08 4.83
C SER A 53 18.18 -6.62 4.49
N TYR A 54 17.33 -5.94 3.72
CA TYR A 54 17.55 -4.55 3.32
C TYR A 54 17.54 -3.55 4.47
N ILE A 55 16.87 -3.90 5.57
CA ILE A 55 16.74 -3.01 6.74
C ILE A 55 17.39 -3.57 8.00
N ASN A 56 18.05 -4.72 7.91
CA ASN A 56 18.65 -5.48 9.01
C ASN A 56 17.66 -5.74 10.15
N CYS A 57 16.47 -6.23 9.80
CA CYS A 57 15.42 -6.55 10.76
C CYS A 57 15.04 -8.04 10.74
N ILE A 58 14.57 -8.55 11.86
CA ILE A 58 13.99 -9.89 11.97
C ILE A 58 12.61 -9.77 12.58
N ALA A 59 11.60 -10.26 11.88
CA ALA A 59 10.26 -10.41 12.42
C ALA A 59 10.14 -11.77 13.10
N ALA A 60 9.68 -11.81 14.34
CA ALA A 60 9.63 -13.04 15.12
C ALA A 60 8.49 -13.04 16.15
N ILE A 61 8.06 -14.24 16.54
CA ILE A 61 7.19 -14.48 17.69
C ILE A 61 8.05 -14.99 18.84
N ILE A 62 8.16 -14.21 19.92
CA ILE A 62 9.05 -14.50 21.05
C ILE A 62 8.36 -14.26 22.40
N SER A 63 8.84 -14.92 23.45
CA SER A 63 8.37 -14.73 24.83
C SER A 63 8.97 -13.47 25.48
N PRO A 64 8.37 -12.94 26.57
CA PRO A 64 8.98 -11.86 27.35
C PRO A 64 10.40 -12.14 27.82
N SER A 65 10.71 -13.38 28.20
CA SER A 65 12.05 -13.77 28.64
C SER A 65 13.05 -13.75 27.47
N ALA A 66 12.63 -14.15 26.27
CA ALA A 66 13.44 -14.03 25.07
C ALA A 66 13.69 -12.57 24.69
N VAL A 67 12.69 -11.68 24.80
CA VAL A 67 12.87 -10.23 24.59
C VAL A 67 13.99 -9.69 25.49
N LYS A 68 13.92 -9.99 26.80
CA LYS A 68 14.94 -9.54 27.78
C LYS A 68 16.34 -10.06 27.44
N ARG A 69 16.47 -11.34 27.09
CA ARG A 69 17.75 -11.93 26.68
C ARG A 69 18.30 -11.33 25.38
N LEU A 70 17.43 -11.02 24.42
CA LEU A 70 17.86 -10.42 23.16
C LEU A 70 18.40 -8.99 23.34
N LEU A 71 17.89 -8.25 24.32
CA LEU A 71 18.40 -6.91 24.67
C LEU A 71 19.83 -6.92 25.24
N GLU A 72 20.31 -8.06 25.72
CA GLU A 72 21.70 -8.22 26.18
C GLU A 72 22.69 -8.21 25.01
N PHE A 73 22.25 -8.41 23.77
CA PHE A 73 23.14 -8.37 22.62
C PHE A 73 23.39 -6.92 22.17
N PRO A 74 24.67 -6.48 22.06
CA PRO A 74 24.98 -5.09 21.72
C PRO A 74 24.53 -4.69 20.31
N TYR A 75 24.40 -5.66 19.40
CA TYR A 75 23.96 -5.44 18.02
C TYR A 75 22.43 -5.40 17.85
N VAL A 76 21.64 -5.70 18.89
CA VAL A 76 20.19 -5.41 18.88
C VAL A 76 19.99 -3.93 19.24
N LYS A 77 19.60 -3.13 18.24
CA LYS A 77 19.35 -1.69 18.41
C LYS A 77 18.01 -1.45 19.07
N HIS A 78 16.96 -2.04 18.51
CA HIS A 78 15.59 -1.84 18.96
C HIS A 78 14.74 -3.10 18.75
N ILE A 79 13.74 -3.28 19.60
CA ILE A 79 12.69 -4.29 19.42
C ILE A 79 11.35 -3.58 19.52
N PHE A 80 10.54 -3.73 18.48
CA PHE A 80 9.24 -3.09 18.34
C PHE A 80 8.13 -4.12 18.45
N LEU A 81 6.98 -3.72 18.96
CA LEU A 81 5.76 -4.50 18.76
C LEU A 81 5.41 -4.48 17.26
N ASP A 82 5.03 -5.62 16.71
CA ASP A 82 4.54 -5.68 15.35
C ASP A 82 3.07 -5.21 15.31
N GLU A 83 2.91 -3.91 15.08
CA GLU A 83 1.61 -3.24 15.03
C GLU A 83 0.84 -3.56 13.72
N TYR A 84 -0.35 -2.98 13.58
CA TYR A 84 -1.17 -3.15 12.38
C TYR A 84 -1.19 -1.86 11.53
N ALA A 85 -1.20 -2.05 10.21
CA ALA A 85 -1.68 -1.06 9.25
C ALA A 85 -3.17 -1.29 8.95
N PHE A 86 -3.84 -0.25 8.44
CA PHE A 86 -5.28 -0.26 8.16
C PHE A 86 -5.56 0.28 6.75
N LEU A 87 -6.54 -0.30 6.07
CA LEU A 87 -6.98 0.18 4.76
C LEU A 87 -7.67 1.55 4.86
N CYS A 88 -7.51 2.39 3.85
CA CYS A 88 -8.10 3.74 3.85
C CYS A 88 -9.43 3.78 3.10
N GLY A 89 -10.55 3.85 3.82
CA GLY A 89 -11.86 4.12 3.26
C GLY A 89 -12.97 3.18 3.73
N SER A 90 -14.13 3.29 3.09
CA SER A 90 -15.29 2.45 3.36
C SER A 90 -16.14 2.21 2.11
N SER A 91 -16.82 1.06 2.10
CA SER A 91 -17.81 0.73 1.08
C SER A 91 -19.04 1.63 1.23
N VAL A 92 -19.59 2.11 0.12
CA VAL A 92 -20.75 3.00 0.13
C VAL A 92 -21.85 2.47 -0.79
N SER A 93 -23.10 2.58 -0.36
CA SER A 93 -24.28 2.10 -1.12
C SER A 93 -24.75 3.09 -2.20
N SER A 94 -23.95 4.10 -2.53
CA SER A 94 -24.37 5.29 -3.28
C SER A 94 -24.42 5.10 -4.81
N LEU A 95 -25.38 5.80 -5.44
CA LEU A 95 -25.73 5.69 -6.86
C LEU A 95 -24.97 6.67 -7.79
N ASN A 96 -24.19 7.62 -7.25
CA ASN A 96 -23.58 8.72 -8.03
C ASN A 96 -22.28 8.34 -8.78
N ARG A 97 -21.88 7.06 -8.74
CA ARG A 97 -20.83 6.35 -9.53
C ARG A 97 -19.89 7.24 -10.35
N VAL A 98 -18.88 7.83 -9.70
CA VAL A 98 -17.83 8.59 -10.38
C VAL A 98 -16.88 7.63 -11.11
N ASN A 99 -16.58 7.95 -12.36
CA ASN A 99 -15.66 7.23 -13.26
C ASN A 99 -14.43 8.11 -13.52
N PHE A 100 -13.25 7.50 -13.55
CA PHE A 100 -12.05 8.15 -14.06
C PHE A 100 -11.89 7.96 -15.57
N GLN A 101 -12.12 9.02 -16.35
CA GLN A 101 -11.82 9.01 -17.78
C GLN A 101 -10.46 9.63 -18.05
N THR A 102 -9.60 8.95 -18.80
CA THR A 102 -8.33 9.50 -19.30
C THR A 102 -8.33 9.52 -20.82
N ALA A 103 -8.16 10.72 -21.41
CA ALA A 103 -8.08 10.91 -22.85
C ALA A 103 -6.66 10.67 -23.38
N SER A 104 -5.99 9.59 -22.95
CA SER A 104 -4.65 9.23 -23.39
C SER A 104 -4.68 8.04 -24.35
N LYS A 105 -3.78 8.04 -25.35
CA LYS A 105 -3.51 6.86 -26.19
C LYS A 105 -2.68 5.80 -25.45
N LEU A 106 -2.03 6.19 -24.35
CA LEU A 106 -1.26 5.31 -23.50
C LEU A 106 -2.20 4.41 -22.69
N THR A 107 -1.72 3.22 -22.36
CA THR A 107 -2.49 2.17 -21.68
C THR A 107 -1.74 1.56 -20.50
N GLY A 108 -0.55 2.04 -20.18
CA GLY A 108 0.38 1.50 -19.19
C GLY A 108 1.07 0.23 -19.65
N LYS A 109 1.13 0.00 -20.97
CA LYS A 109 1.65 -1.24 -21.54
C LYS A 109 3.10 -1.46 -21.12
N GLY A 110 3.40 -2.68 -20.69
CA GLY A 110 4.75 -3.08 -20.31
C GLY A 110 5.17 -2.64 -18.90
N VAL A 111 4.35 -1.84 -18.21
CA VAL A 111 4.61 -1.40 -16.84
C VAL A 111 3.92 -2.33 -15.84
N THR A 112 4.63 -2.71 -14.78
CA THR A 112 4.06 -3.50 -13.68
C THR A 112 3.91 -2.65 -12.42
N ILE A 113 2.74 -2.78 -11.78
CA ILE A 113 2.43 -2.20 -10.49
C ILE A 113 2.48 -3.31 -9.44
N GLY A 114 3.33 -3.15 -8.44
CA GLY A 114 3.31 -3.94 -7.22
C GLY A 114 2.23 -3.42 -6.28
N LEU A 115 1.27 -4.27 -5.93
CA LEU A 115 0.15 -3.92 -5.04
C LEU A 115 0.25 -4.75 -3.75
N ILE A 116 0.39 -4.07 -2.61
CA ILE A 116 0.38 -4.71 -1.28
C ILE A 116 -0.96 -4.39 -0.61
N ASP A 117 -1.86 -5.37 -0.54
CA ASP A 117 -3.25 -5.16 -0.11
C ASP A 117 -3.87 -6.47 0.44
N THR A 118 -5.19 -6.62 0.37
CA THR A 118 -5.96 -7.80 0.78
C THR A 118 -5.95 -8.95 -0.23
N GLY A 119 -5.26 -8.76 -1.36
CA GLY A 119 -5.19 -9.72 -2.45
C GLY A 119 -5.77 -9.15 -3.74
N THR A 120 -6.03 -10.00 -4.72
CA THR A 120 -6.66 -9.60 -5.98
C THR A 120 -7.45 -10.77 -6.52
N TYR A 121 -8.76 -10.61 -6.58
CA TYR A 121 -9.66 -11.58 -7.16
C TYR A 121 -9.43 -11.66 -8.67
N PRO A 122 -9.44 -12.86 -9.29
CA PRO A 122 -9.29 -13.04 -10.73
C PRO A 122 -10.58 -12.62 -11.47
N HIS A 123 -10.94 -11.34 -11.33
CA HIS A 123 -12.09 -10.71 -11.96
C HIS A 123 -11.93 -10.71 -13.49
N ALA A 124 -13.03 -10.90 -14.23
CA ALA A 124 -13.01 -10.92 -15.71
C ALA A 124 -12.32 -9.69 -16.31
N ASP A 125 -12.56 -8.49 -15.78
CA ASP A 125 -11.88 -7.26 -16.23
C ASP A 125 -10.36 -7.23 -15.94
N LEU A 126 -9.83 -8.08 -15.06
CA LEU A 126 -8.40 -8.24 -14.80
C LEU A 126 -7.77 -9.40 -15.59
N ILE A 127 -8.56 -10.42 -15.93
CA ILE A 127 -8.06 -11.62 -16.62
C ILE A 127 -8.31 -11.62 -18.14
N TYR A 128 -9.21 -10.78 -18.64
CA TYR A 128 -9.58 -10.66 -20.05
C TYR A 128 -9.40 -9.22 -20.57
N PRO A 129 -8.92 -9.02 -21.82
CA PRO A 129 -8.53 -10.04 -22.82
C PRO A 129 -7.19 -10.71 -22.55
N LYS A 130 -6.39 -10.14 -21.65
CA LYS A 130 -5.11 -10.69 -21.18
C LYS A 130 -5.13 -10.73 -19.66
N ASN A 131 -4.52 -11.77 -19.09
CA ASN A 131 -4.30 -11.81 -17.67
C ASN A 131 -3.29 -10.76 -17.23
N LYS A 132 -3.75 -9.80 -16.43
CA LYS A 132 -2.93 -8.73 -15.85
C LYS A 132 -2.38 -9.10 -14.48
N ILE A 133 -2.97 -10.06 -13.78
CA ILE A 133 -2.40 -10.59 -12.53
C ILE A 133 -1.27 -11.54 -12.91
N ILE A 134 -0.08 -10.99 -13.13
CA ILE A 134 1.08 -11.75 -13.62
C ILE A 134 1.76 -12.54 -12.50
N LYS A 135 1.57 -12.09 -11.26
CA LYS A 135 2.11 -12.75 -10.06
C LYS A 135 1.22 -12.46 -8.86
N PHE A 136 1.05 -13.47 -8.02
CA PHE A 136 0.30 -13.40 -6.78
C PHE A 136 1.09 -14.12 -5.69
N THR A 137 1.21 -13.48 -4.54
CA THR A 137 1.82 -14.03 -3.32
C THR A 137 0.88 -13.77 -2.15
N ASP A 138 0.70 -14.76 -1.29
CA ASP A 138 -0.15 -14.67 -0.10
C ASP A 138 0.65 -14.92 1.17
N ASN A 139 0.89 -13.85 1.94
CA ASN A 139 1.62 -13.91 3.20
C ASN A 139 0.71 -14.22 4.41
N ILE A 140 -0.60 -14.39 4.18
CA ILE A 140 -1.60 -14.58 5.24
C ILE A 140 -2.02 -16.05 5.33
N ASN A 141 -2.51 -16.64 4.24
CA ASN A 141 -3.03 -18.02 4.24
C ASN A 141 -2.16 -18.99 3.43
N ASN A 142 -1.08 -18.51 2.79
CA ASN A 142 -0.19 -19.28 1.93
C ASN A 142 -0.90 -19.97 0.73
N LEU A 143 -1.98 -19.39 0.21
CA LEU A 143 -2.63 -19.89 -0.99
C LEU A 143 -1.84 -19.51 -2.25
N ARG A 144 -1.77 -20.44 -3.22
CA ARG A 144 -0.93 -20.27 -4.42
C ARG A 144 -1.58 -19.41 -5.52
N TYR A 145 -2.89 -19.28 -5.51
CA TYR A 145 -3.65 -18.66 -6.59
C TYR A 145 -4.40 -17.41 -6.13
N PRO A 146 -4.64 -16.44 -7.02
CA PRO A 146 -5.26 -15.17 -6.66
C PRO A 146 -6.66 -15.34 -6.08
N TYR A 147 -6.92 -14.63 -4.98
CA TYR A 147 -8.22 -14.43 -4.35
C TYR A 147 -8.18 -13.11 -3.56
N ASP A 148 -9.34 -12.68 -3.08
CA ASP A 148 -9.47 -11.52 -2.20
C ASP A 148 -10.71 -11.69 -1.33
N ASP A 149 -10.48 -11.99 -0.05
CA ASP A 149 -11.48 -12.26 0.98
C ASP A 149 -11.92 -10.99 1.74
N ASN A 150 -11.50 -9.82 1.29
CA ASN A 150 -11.97 -8.51 1.75
C ASN A 150 -12.59 -7.70 0.61
N GLY A 151 -11.90 -7.63 -0.53
CA GLY A 151 -12.32 -6.93 -1.75
C GLY A 151 -11.60 -5.63 -2.05
N HIS A 152 -10.92 -5.02 -1.07
CA HIS A 152 -10.22 -3.75 -1.27
C HIS A 152 -9.13 -3.86 -2.34
N GLY A 153 -8.24 -4.86 -2.28
CA GLY A 153 -7.18 -5.02 -3.28
C GLY A 153 -7.68 -5.27 -4.70
N THR A 154 -8.80 -5.99 -4.86
CA THR A 154 -9.50 -6.16 -6.15
C THR A 154 -10.04 -4.83 -6.67
N PHE A 155 -10.66 -4.05 -5.78
CA PHE A 155 -11.20 -2.74 -6.09
C PHE A 155 -10.10 -1.78 -6.56
N ILE A 156 -8.97 -1.74 -5.85
CA ILE A 156 -7.78 -0.95 -6.20
C ILE A 156 -7.16 -1.41 -7.53
N SER A 157 -7.00 -2.72 -7.73
CA SER A 157 -6.54 -3.29 -9.00
C SER A 157 -7.42 -2.89 -10.18
N GLY A 158 -8.73 -2.79 -9.95
CA GLY A 158 -9.70 -2.33 -10.91
C GLY A 158 -9.49 -0.89 -11.37
N ILE A 159 -9.29 0.04 -10.43
CA ILE A 159 -9.01 1.45 -10.73
C ILE A 159 -7.71 1.56 -11.55
N ILE A 160 -6.70 0.77 -11.19
CA ILE A 160 -5.40 0.80 -11.86
C ILE A 160 -5.52 0.22 -13.27
N ALA A 161 -6.00 -1.02 -13.43
CA ALA A 161 -5.81 -1.79 -14.67
C ALA A 161 -7.05 -2.55 -15.17
N GLY A 162 -8.24 -2.33 -14.60
CA GLY A 162 -9.48 -2.98 -15.05
C GLY A 162 -9.78 -2.69 -16.52
N SER A 163 -10.06 -3.71 -17.34
CA SER A 163 -10.34 -3.49 -18.77
C SER A 163 -11.68 -2.80 -19.03
N GLY A 164 -12.59 -2.75 -18.05
CA GLY A 164 -13.95 -2.24 -18.21
C GLY A 164 -14.81 -3.11 -19.11
N LYS A 165 -14.39 -4.34 -19.45
CA LYS A 165 -15.06 -5.19 -20.44
C LYS A 165 -16.52 -5.48 -20.04
N LEU A 166 -16.76 -5.80 -18.78
CA LEU A 166 -18.10 -6.11 -18.26
C LEU A 166 -19.03 -4.89 -18.13
N SER A 167 -18.52 -3.68 -18.39
CA SER A 167 -19.27 -2.42 -18.37
C SER A 167 -19.19 -1.67 -19.71
N SER A 168 -18.81 -2.36 -20.79
CA SER A 168 -18.63 -1.74 -22.11
C SER A 168 -17.70 -0.51 -22.09
N GLY A 169 -16.67 -0.54 -21.22
CA GLY A 169 -15.69 0.52 -21.05
C GLY A 169 -16.07 1.60 -20.02
N MET A 170 -17.26 1.54 -19.43
CA MET A 170 -17.72 2.57 -18.49
C MET A 170 -16.88 2.64 -17.20
N TYR A 171 -16.45 1.49 -16.67
CA TYR A 171 -15.61 1.42 -15.45
C TYR A 171 -14.20 0.90 -15.78
N LYS A 172 -13.64 1.45 -16.85
CA LYS A 172 -12.27 1.17 -17.29
C LYS A 172 -11.28 1.79 -16.28
N GLY A 173 -10.24 1.03 -15.93
CA GLY A 173 -9.11 1.54 -15.16
C GLY A 173 -8.23 2.49 -15.98
N ILE A 174 -7.26 3.10 -15.32
CA ILE A 174 -6.39 4.11 -15.93
C ILE A 174 -5.37 3.51 -16.89
N ALA A 175 -4.71 2.43 -16.45
CA ALA A 175 -3.60 1.78 -17.11
C ALA A 175 -3.97 0.34 -17.48
N VAL A 176 -4.94 0.21 -18.40
CA VAL A 176 -5.61 -1.06 -18.71
C VAL A 176 -4.76 -2.19 -19.29
N ASN A 177 -3.54 -1.90 -19.72
CA ASN A 177 -2.58 -2.88 -20.22
C ASN A 177 -1.35 -3.01 -19.31
N SER A 178 -1.37 -2.38 -18.13
CA SER A 178 -0.39 -2.64 -17.09
C SER A 178 -0.60 -4.00 -16.44
N ASN A 179 0.49 -4.54 -15.92
CA ASN A 179 0.45 -5.76 -15.12
C ASN A 179 0.30 -5.41 -13.63
N ILE A 180 -0.31 -6.31 -12.88
CA ILE A 180 -0.45 -6.29 -11.43
C ILE A 180 0.37 -7.44 -10.85
N TYR A 181 1.33 -7.10 -10.00
CA TYR A 181 1.99 -8.02 -9.07
C TYR A 181 1.32 -7.84 -7.71
N SER A 182 0.39 -8.73 -7.37
CA SER A 182 -0.38 -8.64 -6.13
C SER A 182 0.31 -9.40 -5.01
N ILE A 183 0.48 -8.75 -3.85
CA ILE A 183 0.85 -9.40 -2.60
C ILE A 183 -0.27 -9.19 -1.58
N LYS A 184 -0.86 -10.28 -1.10
CA LYS A 184 -1.79 -10.25 0.01
C LYS A 184 -1.00 -10.17 1.31
N ALA A 185 -1.11 -9.03 1.98
CA ALA A 185 -0.51 -8.74 3.30
C ALA A 185 -1.55 -8.24 4.32
N PHE A 186 -2.82 -8.11 3.92
CA PHE A 186 -3.94 -7.77 4.79
C PHE A 186 -4.93 -8.93 4.86
N ASN A 187 -5.48 -9.18 6.06
CA ASN A 187 -6.48 -10.22 6.29
C ASN A 187 -7.88 -9.78 5.84
N SER A 188 -8.87 -10.67 6.00
CA SER A 188 -10.27 -10.44 5.58
C SER A 188 -10.95 -9.23 6.25
N ILE A 189 -10.47 -8.78 7.42
CA ILE A 189 -10.98 -7.58 8.10
C ILE A 189 -10.15 -6.31 7.80
N GLY A 190 -9.23 -6.36 6.83
CA GLY A 190 -8.46 -5.21 6.39
C GLY A 190 -7.35 -4.78 7.37
N ARG A 191 -6.78 -5.71 8.12
CA ARG A 191 -5.60 -5.47 8.98
C ARG A 191 -4.39 -6.24 8.46
N GLY A 192 -3.25 -5.58 8.40
CA GLY A 192 -1.96 -6.18 8.00
C GLY A 192 -0.90 -5.90 9.05
N PHE A 193 -0.12 -6.92 9.44
CA PHE A 193 1.02 -6.69 10.32
C PHE A 193 2.10 -5.92 9.57
N ILE A 194 2.79 -5.02 10.27
CA ILE A 194 3.90 -4.25 9.67
C ILE A 194 4.96 -5.18 9.10
N SER A 195 5.31 -6.26 9.78
CA SER A 195 6.32 -7.19 9.27
C SER A 195 5.89 -7.91 7.99
N ASP A 196 4.61 -8.28 7.82
CA ASP A 196 4.11 -8.89 6.58
C ASP A 196 4.21 -7.88 5.41
N ILE A 197 3.91 -6.62 5.68
CA ILE A 197 4.01 -5.52 4.69
C ILE A 197 5.48 -5.24 4.33
N LEU A 198 6.37 -5.13 5.32
CA LEU A 198 7.81 -4.91 5.08
C LEU A 198 8.44 -6.08 4.31
N TYR A 199 8.04 -7.32 4.61
CA TYR A 199 8.46 -8.49 3.84
C TYR A 199 7.94 -8.43 2.40
N SER A 200 6.69 -8.01 2.21
CA SER A 200 6.09 -7.80 0.88
C SER A 200 6.85 -6.74 0.07
N MET A 201 7.30 -5.66 0.71
CA MET A 201 8.12 -4.63 0.06
C MET A 201 9.49 -5.18 -0.37
N GLU A 202 10.18 -5.91 0.50
CA GLU A 202 11.46 -6.55 0.16
C GLU A 202 11.30 -7.50 -1.03
N PHE A 203 10.21 -8.26 -1.05
CA PHE A 203 9.90 -9.19 -2.13
C PHE A 203 9.67 -8.47 -3.47
N LEU A 204 8.87 -7.40 -3.49
CA LEU A 204 8.67 -6.59 -4.71
C LEU A 204 9.97 -5.94 -5.20
N LEU A 205 10.81 -5.43 -4.29
CA LEU A 205 12.07 -4.81 -4.66
C LEU A 205 13.05 -5.84 -5.25
N ASN A 206 13.11 -7.05 -4.69
CA ASN A 206 13.93 -8.14 -5.22
C ASN A 206 13.47 -8.59 -6.62
N ASP A 207 12.16 -8.66 -6.83
CA ASP A 207 11.57 -9.09 -8.10
C ASP A 207 11.45 -7.94 -9.13
N SER A 208 11.75 -6.70 -8.75
CA SER A 208 11.45 -5.51 -9.54
C SER A 208 12.00 -5.54 -10.97
N SER A 209 13.25 -5.97 -11.13
CA SER A 209 13.90 -6.07 -12.45
C SER A 209 13.27 -7.16 -13.31
N SER A 210 12.98 -8.34 -12.74
CA SER A 210 12.43 -9.50 -13.46
C SER A 210 11.00 -9.27 -13.95
N TYR A 211 10.22 -8.46 -13.23
CA TYR A 211 8.82 -8.19 -13.55
C TYR A 211 8.56 -6.77 -14.07
N ASN A 212 9.61 -5.96 -14.29
CA ASN A 212 9.51 -4.54 -14.64
C ASN A 212 8.56 -3.74 -13.72
N ILE A 213 8.72 -3.92 -12.41
CA ILE A 213 7.97 -3.16 -11.41
C ILE A 213 8.49 -1.72 -11.41
N LYS A 214 7.64 -0.76 -11.76
CA LYS A 214 7.97 0.67 -11.75
C LYS A 214 7.18 1.45 -10.70
N ILE A 215 6.07 0.89 -10.22
CA ILE A 215 5.25 1.50 -9.17
C ILE A 215 4.99 0.47 -8.06
N ILE A 216 5.07 0.91 -6.80
CA ILE A 216 4.54 0.17 -5.65
C ILE A 216 3.42 1.01 -5.02
N THR A 217 2.21 0.47 -5.04
CA THR A 217 1.02 1.11 -4.47
C THR A 217 0.77 0.52 -3.09
N LEU A 218 0.72 1.40 -2.07
CA LEU A 218 0.48 1.04 -0.67
C LEU A 218 -0.80 1.72 -0.19
N PRO A 219 -1.99 1.20 -0.54
CA PRO A 219 -3.28 1.88 -0.35
C PRO A 219 -3.83 1.72 1.09
N PHE A 220 -2.97 1.97 2.08
CA PHE A 220 -3.25 1.82 3.51
C PHE A 220 -2.55 2.93 4.31
N GLU A 221 -2.89 3.02 5.60
CA GLU A 221 -2.27 3.93 6.54
C GLU A 221 -1.72 3.22 7.77
N LEU A 222 -0.77 3.90 8.43
CA LEU A 222 -0.31 3.53 9.76
C LEU A 222 -0.98 4.47 10.76
N THR A 223 -1.79 3.91 11.64
CA THR A 223 -2.44 4.68 12.71
C THR A 223 -1.47 4.82 13.87
N GLY A 224 -0.87 6.00 14.04
CA GLY A 224 0.03 6.29 15.16
C GLY A 224 1.35 6.95 14.77
N HIS A 225 2.06 7.44 15.78
CA HIS A 225 3.32 8.18 15.63
C HIS A 225 4.56 7.33 15.93
N ASN A 226 4.53 6.02 15.65
CA ASN A 226 5.69 5.15 15.87
C ASN A 226 6.80 5.46 14.86
N ILE A 227 7.64 6.45 15.20
CA ILE A 227 8.73 6.96 14.36
C ILE A 227 9.71 5.86 13.93
N ASN A 228 9.87 4.83 14.76
CA ASN A 228 10.78 3.72 14.45
C ASN A 228 10.21 2.85 13.32
N ILE A 229 8.92 2.52 13.36
CA ILE A 229 8.24 1.81 12.27
C ILE A 229 8.29 2.64 10.99
N VAL A 230 7.97 3.93 11.07
CA VAL A 230 8.05 4.85 9.91
C VAL A 230 9.46 4.89 9.33
N SER A 231 10.49 4.86 10.17
CA SER A 231 11.90 4.77 9.73
C SER A 231 12.22 3.49 8.96
N LEU A 232 11.59 2.34 9.29
CA LEU A 232 11.75 1.10 8.52
C LEU A 232 11.17 1.23 7.11
N PHE A 233 9.98 1.80 6.98
CA PHE A 233 9.38 2.10 5.67
C PHE A 233 10.24 3.08 4.87
N ASN A 234 10.73 4.15 5.51
CA ASN A 234 11.59 5.13 4.85
C ASN A 234 12.81 4.48 4.19
N LYS A 235 13.46 3.49 4.83
CA LYS A 235 14.59 2.77 4.21
C LYS A 235 14.19 2.07 2.91
N TYR A 236 13.06 1.34 2.90
CA TYR A 236 12.58 0.71 1.67
C TYR A 236 12.17 1.72 0.60
N PHE A 237 11.56 2.83 0.99
CA PHE A 237 11.16 3.89 0.06
C PHE A 237 12.41 4.55 -0.56
N GLN A 238 13.52 4.70 0.18
CA GLN A 238 14.79 5.18 -0.38
C GLN A 238 15.38 4.17 -1.37
N ILE A 239 15.33 2.87 -1.07
CA ILE A 239 15.78 1.82 -2.00
C ILE A 239 14.92 1.84 -3.27
N ALA A 240 13.59 1.93 -3.13
CA ALA A 240 12.68 2.05 -4.27
C ALA A 240 13.01 3.27 -5.14
N LYS A 241 13.20 4.44 -4.50
CA LYS A 241 13.59 5.68 -5.18
C LYS A 241 14.89 5.53 -5.97
N ASN A 242 15.92 4.91 -5.36
CA ASN A 242 17.22 4.68 -6.02
C ASN A 242 17.13 3.69 -7.19
N ASN A 243 16.12 2.82 -7.20
CA ASN A 243 15.84 1.88 -8.28
C ASN A 243 14.83 2.42 -9.30
N ASN A 244 14.52 3.73 -9.28
CA ASN A 244 13.50 4.36 -10.14
C ASN A 244 12.10 3.72 -10.01
N ILE A 245 11.76 3.26 -8.82
CA ILE A 245 10.43 2.74 -8.47
C ILE A 245 9.69 3.81 -7.68
N VAL A 246 8.51 4.20 -8.18
CA VAL A 246 7.66 5.20 -7.53
C VAL A 246 6.80 4.52 -6.48
N ILE A 247 6.86 5.01 -5.25
CA ILE A 247 5.92 4.61 -4.20
C ILE A 247 4.76 5.60 -4.15
N VAL A 248 3.53 5.09 -4.20
CA VAL A 248 2.30 5.89 -4.10
C VAL A 248 1.52 5.46 -2.87
N VAL A 249 1.19 6.43 -2.01
CA VAL A 249 0.49 6.23 -0.74
C VAL A 249 -0.72 7.17 -0.64
N PRO A 250 -1.81 6.76 0.01
CA PRO A 250 -2.91 7.67 0.33
C PRO A 250 -2.48 8.64 1.43
N ALA A 251 -3.10 9.82 1.49
CA ALA A 251 -2.86 10.76 2.60
C ALA A 251 -3.30 10.20 3.97
N GLY A 252 -4.24 9.24 3.98
CA GLY A 252 -4.86 8.68 5.17
C GLY A 252 -6.36 8.99 5.25
N HIS A 253 -7.03 8.40 6.24
CA HIS A 253 -8.47 8.56 6.48
C HIS A 253 -8.77 9.22 7.85
N ASN A 254 -7.85 10.05 8.36
CA ASN A 254 -7.93 10.62 9.72
C ASN A 254 -8.67 11.98 9.79
N GLY A 255 -9.33 12.41 8.71
CA GLY A 255 -10.07 13.67 8.68
C GLY A 255 -9.28 14.84 8.11
N ASN A 256 -9.99 15.80 7.55
CA ASN A 256 -9.44 17.01 6.91
C ASN A 256 -9.06 18.13 7.91
N THR A 257 -8.66 17.76 9.12
CA THR A 257 -8.14 18.68 10.15
C THR A 257 -6.64 18.89 9.95
N GLN A 258 -6.16 20.11 10.19
CA GLN A 258 -4.74 20.42 10.05
C GLN A 258 -3.85 19.43 10.82
N CYS A 259 -2.74 19.03 10.20
CA CYS A 259 -1.74 18.11 10.75
C CYS A 259 -2.25 16.67 10.97
N SER A 260 -3.27 16.22 10.22
CA SER A 260 -3.81 14.86 10.32
C SER A 260 -3.11 13.81 9.44
N ILE A 261 -2.16 14.21 8.59
CA ILE A 261 -1.25 13.28 7.90
C ILE A 261 -0.26 12.68 8.91
N GLN A 262 -0.12 11.36 8.85
CA GLN A 262 0.76 10.58 9.73
C GLN A 262 1.33 9.35 9.03
N GLY A 263 2.21 8.61 9.71
CA GLY A 263 2.72 7.34 9.20
C GLY A 263 3.58 7.49 7.94
N ILE A 264 3.40 6.58 6.97
CA ILE A 264 4.16 6.58 5.71
C ILE A 264 3.78 7.74 4.77
N ALA A 265 2.59 8.31 4.91
CA ALA A 265 2.12 9.45 4.11
C ALA A 265 2.92 10.73 4.39
N ALA A 266 3.61 10.77 5.52
CA ALA A 266 4.49 11.86 5.94
C ALA A 266 5.91 11.81 5.30
N LEU A 267 6.24 10.75 4.55
CA LEU A 267 7.57 10.55 3.98
C LEU A 267 7.75 11.28 2.62
N ASP A 268 8.95 11.80 2.37
CA ASP A 268 9.26 12.61 1.16
C ASP A 268 9.62 11.77 -0.08
N ASN A 269 9.91 10.49 0.11
CA ASN A 269 10.26 9.52 -0.93
C ASN A 269 9.06 8.69 -1.40
N CYS A 270 7.87 9.27 -1.31
CA CYS A 270 6.65 8.74 -1.89
C CYS A 270 5.76 9.88 -2.40
N ILE A 271 4.85 9.54 -3.30
CA ILE A 271 3.76 10.41 -3.74
C ILE A 271 2.57 10.17 -2.83
N THR A 272 2.28 11.15 -1.98
CA THR A 272 1.16 11.17 -1.06
C THR A 272 -0.04 11.83 -1.73
N VAL A 273 -1.13 11.08 -1.88
CA VAL A 273 -2.31 11.52 -2.63
C VAL A 273 -3.47 11.83 -1.69
N GLY A 274 -3.93 13.09 -1.69
CA GLY A 274 -5.11 13.54 -0.97
C GLY A 274 -6.42 13.19 -1.70
N GLY A 275 -7.52 13.24 -0.96
CA GLY A 275 -8.85 12.91 -1.45
C GLY A 275 -9.73 14.12 -1.71
N LEU A 276 -10.43 14.10 -2.84
CA LEU A 276 -11.44 15.10 -3.20
C LEU A 276 -12.80 14.47 -3.42
N ASP A 277 -13.82 15.23 -3.08
CA ASP A 277 -15.19 14.95 -3.46
C ASP A 277 -15.51 15.69 -4.77
N THR A 278 -15.76 14.92 -5.82
CA THR A 278 -16.11 15.39 -7.17
C THR A 278 -17.54 14.98 -7.55
N THR A 279 -18.39 14.65 -6.57
CA THR A 279 -19.75 14.16 -6.82
C THR A 279 -20.77 15.28 -7.08
N SER A 280 -20.36 16.53 -6.92
CA SER A 280 -21.15 17.73 -7.21
C SER A 280 -20.38 18.67 -8.14
N ASP A 281 -21.07 19.65 -8.73
CA ASP A 281 -20.45 20.63 -9.63
C ASP A 281 -19.31 21.42 -8.97
N LYS A 282 -19.38 21.61 -7.65
CA LYS A 282 -18.30 22.20 -6.87
C LYS A 282 -17.43 21.11 -6.24
N ILE A 283 -16.20 20.98 -6.75
CA ILE A 283 -15.20 20.09 -6.14
C ILE A 283 -14.85 20.61 -4.74
N SER A 284 -14.79 19.70 -3.77
CA SER A 284 -14.44 20.01 -2.38
C SER A 284 -13.45 18.99 -1.81
N ALA A 285 -12.80 19.34 -0.70
CA ALA A 285 -11.92 18.40 0.00
C ALA A 285 -12.75 17.27 0.62
N TYR A 286 -12.31 16.02 0.44
CA TYR A 286 -12.98 14.89 1.08
C TYR A 286 -12.86 15.01 2.61
N LYS A 287 -14.00 14.98 3.31
CA LYS A 287 -14.07 15.17 4.77
C LYS A 287 -13.10 14.29 5.57
N TYR A 288 -12.86 13.06 5.10
CA TYR A 288 -11.99 12.10 5.79
C TYR A 288 -10.55 12.09 5.28
N SER A 289 -10.23 12.81 4.20
CA SER A 289 -8.85 12.87 3.70
C SER A 289 -7.96 13.57 4.72
N SER A 290 -6.93 12.87 5.18
CA SER A 290 -5.86 13.48 5.95
C SER A 290 -5.16 14.59 5.15
N CYS A 291 -4.63 15.59 5.86
CA CYS A 291 -3.99 16.75 5.27
C CYS A 291 -2.86 17.34 6.13
N GLY A 292 -2.04 18.20 5.53
CA GLY A 292 -0.99 18.94 6.23
C GLY A 292 -1.54 20.09 7.09
N PRO A 293 -0.69 21.05 7.48
CA PRO A 293 0.75 21.09 7.23
C PRO A 293 1.49 20.01 8.05
N LEU A 294 2.66 19.60 7.58
CA LEU A 294 3.58 18.74 8.34
C LEU A 294 4.93 19.47 8.48
N GLY A 295 5.02 20.38 9.45
CA GLY A 295 6.19 21.24 9.60
C GLY A 295 6.45 22.05 8.33
N LYS A 296 7.60 21.83 7.68
CA LYS A 296 7.97 22.47 6.40
C LYS A 296 7.57 21.66 5.16
N LEU A 297 7.10 20.43 5.34
CA LEU A 297 6.73 19.54 4.25
C LEU A 297 5.32 19.86 3.75
N ASN A 298 5.20 20.02 2.44
CA ASN A 298 3.93 20.21 1.77
C ASN A 298 3.33 18.85 1.46
N LYS A 299 2.42 18.37 2.32
CA LYS A 299 1.66 17.13 2.12
C LYS A 299 0.15 17.42 2.23
N PRO A 300 -0.72 16.75 1.45
CA PRO A 300 -0.38 15.80 0.38
C PRO A 300 0.35 16.48 -0.78
N ASP A 301 1.02 15.72 -1.67
CA ASP A 301 1.75 16.29 -2.81
C ASP A 301 0.76 16.82 -3.87
N LEU A 302 -0.34 16.10 -4.07
CA LEU A 302 -1.45 16.40 -4.96
C LEU A 302 -2.70 15.64 -4.50
N SER A 303 -3.84 15.87 -5.13
CA SER A 303 -5.09 15.18 -4.79
C SER A 303 -5.84 14.66 -6.01
N ALA A 304 -6.69 13.65 -5.79
CA ALA A 304 -7.57 13.09 -6.81
C ALA A 304 -8.95 12.72 -6.23
N ALA A 305 -9.91 12.46 -7.13
CA ALA A 305 -11.26 12.05 -6.73
C ALA A 305 -11.21 10.76 -5.92
N CYS A 306 -12.01 10.69 -4.85
CA CYS A 306 -11.99 9.54 -3.95
C CYS A 306 -13.35 9.22 -3.31
N VAL A 307 -14.42 9.91 -3.73
CA VAL A 307 -15.77 9.74 -3.18
C VAL A 307 -16.67 9.09 -4.21
N ASN A 308 -17.40 8.06 -3.80
CA ASN A 308 -18.34 7.29 -4.64
C ASN A 308 -17.71 6.77 -5.94
N ILE A 309 -16.46 6.30 -5.85
CA ILE A 309 -15.73 5.72 -6.99
C ILE A 309 -16.29 4.33 -7.26
N CYS A 310 -16.54 4.01 -8.54
CA CYS A 310 -16.97 2.67 -8.94
C CYS A 310 -15.79 1.87 -9.50
N SER A 311 -15.63 0.62 -9.02
CA SER A 311 -14.58 -0.31 -9.48
C SER A 311 -15.00 -1.76 -9.25
N LEU A 312 -14.09 -2.69 -9.50
CA LEU A 312 -14.33 -4.13 -9.51
C LEU A 312 -14.77 -4.63 -8.13
N ASN A 313 -15.72 -5.58 -8.17
CA ASN A 313 -16.18 -6.30 -7.00
C ASN A 313 -15.44 -7.65 -6.86
N THR A 314 -15.55 -8.27 -5.68
CA THR A 314 -15.05 -9.63 -5.40
C THR A 314 -16.15 -10.53 -4.88
N ASN A 315 -15.91 -11.85 -4.91
CA ASN A 315 -16.60 -12.78 -4.02
C ASN A 315 -15.68 -13.10 -2.84
N ALA A 316 -15.94 -12.49 -1.68
CA ALA A 316 -15.11 -12.67 -0.49
C ALA A 316 -15.10 -14.11 0.06
N ASN A 317 -16.07 -14.94 -0.32
CA ASN A 317 -16.14 -16.36 0.06
C ASN A 317 -15.41 -17.28 -0.93
N PHE A 318 -14.83 -16.74 -2.00
CA PHE A 318 -14.10 -17.55 -2.97
C PHE A 318 -12.77 -18.02 -2.41
N VAL A 319 -12.53 -19.32 -2.54
CA VAL A 319 -11.23 -19.95 -2.25
C VAL A 319 -10.58 -20.35 -3.57
N SER A 320 -9.34 -19.93 -3.79
CA SER A 320 -8.66 -20.12 -5.08
C SER A 320 -8.07 -21.50 -5.30
N GLU A 321 -7.95 -22.31 -4.24
CA GLU A 321 -7.54 -23.70 -4.35
C GLU A 321 -8.13 -24.61 -3.27
N ARG A 322 -8.28 -25.89 -3.62
CA ARG A 322 -8.65 -26.95 -2.68
C ARG A 322 -7.92 -28.23 -3.04
N ASN A 323 -7.34 -28.90 -2.05
CA ASN A 323 -6.57 -30.14 -2.25
C ASN A 323 -5.48 -30.01 -3.33
N GLY A 324 -4.77 -28.87 -3.35
CA GLY A 324 -3.70 -28.58 -4.31
C GLY A 324 -4.15 -28.29 -5.74
N ARG A 325 -5.46 -28.19 -6.00
CA ARG A 325 -6.02 -27.86 -7.32
C ARG A 325 -6.53 -26.43 -7.37
N LYS A 326 -6.19 -25.71 -8.44
CA LYS A 326 -6.72 -24.38 -8.72
C LYS A 326 -8.23 -24.44 -8.95
N LEU A 327 -8.95 -23.52 -8.35
CA LEU A 327 -10.37 -23.28 -8.58
C LEU A 327 -10.55 -21.98 -9.37
N TYR A 328 -11.65 -21.90 -10.09
CA TYR A 328 -12.02 -20.71 -10.85
C TYR A 328 -13.29 -20.10 -10.25
N PRO A 329 -13.37 -18.77 -10.18
CA PRO A 329 -14.57 -18.12 -9.69
C PRO A 329 -15.78 -18.38 -10.61
N LEU A 330 -16.96 -18.45 -10.00
CA LEU A 330 -18.22 -18.31 -10.74
C LEU A 330 -18.47 -16.84 -11.10
N ALA A 331 -19.40 -16.60 -12.02
CA ALA A 331 -19.84 -15.25 -12.34
C ALA A 331 -20.36 -14.53 -11.08
N LEU A 332 -19.94 -13.28 -10.91
CA LEU A 332 -20.40 -12.44 -9.81
C LEU A 332 -21.85 -11.99 -10.08
N SER A 333 -22.65 -11.88 -9.01
CA SER A 333 -23.98 -11.27 -9.08
C SER A 333 -23.90 -9.77 -9.40
N SER A 334 -22.87 -9.09 -8.87
CA SER A 334 -22.49 -7.73 -9.25
C SER A 334 -20.99 -7.68 -9.53
N ASN A 335 -20.62 -7.30 -10.75
CA ASN A 335 -19.22 -7.20 -11.19
C ASN A 335 -18.52 -5.94 -10.64
N TYR A 336 -19.29 -4.94 -10.23
CA TYR A 336 -18.77 -3.66 -9.76
C TYR A 336 -19.40 -3.28 -8.42
N THR A 337 -18.66 -2.50 -7.65
CA THR A 337 -19.08 -1.95 -6.35
C THR A 337 -18.60 -0.50 -6.24
N THR A 338 -18.99 0.19 -5.17
CA THR A 338 -18.65 1.60 -4.94
C THR A 338 -17.93 1.77 -3.61
N TYR A 339 -16.87 2.57 -3.60
CA TYR A 339 -16.05 2.83 -2.43
C TYR A 339 -15.72 4.32 -2.30
N SER A 340 -15.49 4.77 -1.06
CA SER A 340 -14.97 6.11 -0.78
C SER A 340 -13.74 6.02 0.12
N GLY A 341 -12.62 6.59 -0.31
CA GLY A 341 -11.37 6.54 0.44
C GLY A 341 -10.18 7.02 -0.36
N THR A 342 -9.20 7.61 0.32
CA THR A 342 -7.95 8.11 -0.29
C THR A 342 -7.13 7.00 -0.97
N SER A 343 -7.38 5.73 -0.64
CA SER A 343 -6.86 4.58 -1.40
C SER A 343 -7.25 4.62 -2.89
N CYS A 344 -8.46 5.08 -3.22
CA CYS A 344 -8.93 5.25 -4.59
C CYS A 344 -8.11 6.29 -5.34
N ALA A 345 -7.79 7.40 -4.66
CA ALA A 345 -6.98 8.48 -5.22
C ALA A 345 -5.53 8.00 -5.47
N ALA A 346 -4.94 7.26 -4.52
CA ALA A 346 -3.62 6.65 -4.69
C ALA A 346 -3.59 5.66 -5.87
N ALA A 347 -4.64 4.85 -6.03
CA ALA A 347 -4.79 3.92 -7.14
C ALA A 347 -4.87 4.65 -8.49
N TYR A 348 -5.66 5.72 -8.57
CA TYR A 348 -5.76 6.56 -9.76
C TYR A 348 -4.40 7.12 -10.20
N ILE A 349 -3.66 7.71 -9.24
CA ILE A 349 -2.34 8.28 -9.52
C ILE A 349 -1.31 7.19 -9.85
N SER A 350 -1.38 6.02 -9.24
CA SER A 350 -0.54 4.87 -9.62
C SER A 350 -0.75 4.47 -11.08
N GLY A 351 -2.00 4.52 -11.56
CA GLY A 351 -2.33 4.34 -12.96
C GLY A 351 -1.74 5.42 -13.87
N ILE A 352 -1.83 6.71 -13.48
CA ILE A 352 -1.20 7.81 -14.24
C ILE A 352 0.32 7.63 -14.31
N CYS A 353 0.97 7.28 -13.19
CA CYS A 353 2.40 6.99 -13.17
C CYS A 353 2.75 5.87 -14.18
N ALA A 354 1.92 4.83 -14.29
CA ALA A 354 2.14 3.77 -15.27
C ALA A 354 2.05 4.27 -16.72
N LEU A 355 1.15 5.21 -17.01
CA LEU A 355 1.10 5.87 -18.33
C LEU A 355 2.38 6.68 -18.60
N LEU A 356 2.89 7.41 -17.59
CA LEU A 356 4.15 8.16 -17.73
C LEU A 356 5.34 7.24 -17.98
N PHE A 357 5.42 6.10 -17.30
CA PHE A 357 6.46 5.10 -17.53
C PHE A 357 6.35 4.40 -18.90
N GLU A 358 5.15 4.24 -19.46
CA GLU A 358 5.00 3.78 -20.85
C GLU A 358 5.56 4.81 -21.83
N ARG A 359 5.37 6.12 -21.58
CA ARG A 359 5.93 7.20 -22.41
C ARG A 359 7.45 7.26 -22.31
N ASN A 360 7.99 7.14 -21.10
CA ASN A 360 9.43 7.14 -20.86
C ASN A 360 9.79 6.22 -19.66
N PRO A 361 10.39 5.04 -19.90
CA PRO A 361 10.69 4.08 -18.84
C PRO A 361 11.86 4.47 -17.93
N GLU A 362 12.63 5.50 -18.30
CA GLU A 362 13.82 6.01 -17.60
C GLU A 362 13.50 7.16 -16.63
N LEU A 363 12.23 7.55 -16.49
CA LEU A 363 11.82 8.60 -15.55
C LEU A 363 12.21 8.20 -14.12
N THR A 364 12.85 9.12 -13.41
CA THR A 364 13.13 8.96 -11.98
C THR A 364 11.90 9.32 -11.15
N PHE A 365 11.92 8.99 -9.86
CA PHE A 365 10.88 9.45 -8.91
C PHE A 365 10.70 10.97 -8.93
N ASN A 366 11.80 11.73 -8.98
CA ASN A 366 11.73 13.19 -8.96
C ASN A 366 11.10 13.71 -10.26
N ASP A 367 11.43 13.12 -11.42
CA ASP A 367 10.83 13.51 -12.70
C ASP A 367 9.32 13.28 -12.68
N ILE A 368 8.86 12.10 -12.22
CA ILE A 368 7.44 11.77 -12.11
C ILE A 368 6.73 12.79 -11.20
N LEU A 369 7.28 13.06 -10.01
CA LEU A 369 6.67 14.01 -9.07
C LEU A 369 6.62 15.43 -9.66
N SER A 370 7.69 15.89 -10.29
CA SER A 370 7.75 17.21 -10.94
C SER A 370 6.76 17.32 -12.10
N ILE A 371 6.68 16.32 -12.96
CA ILE A 371 5.74 16.27 -14.10
C ILE A 371 4.30 16.30 -13.59
N LEU A 372 3.96 15.47 -12.59
CA LEU A 372 2.62 15.43 -12.01
C LEU A 372 2.25 16.79 -11.39
N THR A 373 3.10 17.33 -10.53
CA THR A 373 2.81 18.59 -9.82
C THR A 373 2.73 19.79 -10.76
N ALA A 374 3.57 19.86 -11.80
CA ALA A 374 3.51 20.90 -12.83
C ALA A 374 2.24 20.80 -13.71
N SER A 375 1.68 19.59 -13.85
CA SER A 375 0.43 19.37 -14.58
C SER A 375 -0.83 19.65 -13.76
N CYS A 376 -0.72 19.91 -12.45
CA CYS A 376 -1.88 20.11 -11.61
C CYS A 376 -2.55 21.48 -11.81
N ASN A 377 -3.87 21.51 -11.63
CA ASN A 377 -4.66 22.73 -11.47
C ASN A 377 -5.08 22.87 -10.00
N LEU A 378 -4.82 24.04 -9.43
CA LEU A 378 -5.28 24.39 -8.08
C LEU A 378 -6.77 24.68 -8.09
N MET A 379 -7.50 24.07 -7.15
CA MET A 379 -8.90 24.36 -6.88
C MET A 379 -9.03 25.48 -5.85
N ASP A 380 -10.25 26.00 -5.67
CA ASP A 380 -10.60 26.90 -4.55
C ASP A 380 -10.68 26.14 -3.22
N ILE A 381 -9.55 25.57 -2.82
CA ILE A 381 -9.34 24.74 -1.62
C ILE A 381 -7.98 25.15 -1.02
N PRO A 382 -7.82 25.23 0.31
CA PRO A 382 -6.52 25.49 0.91
C PRO A 382 -5.43 24.51 0.46
N LYS A 383 -4.22 25.01 0.17
CA LYS A 383 -3.11 24.20 -0.37
C LYS A 383 -2.73 23.01 0.53
N TRP A 384 -2.82 23.16 1.85
CA TRP A 384 -2.51 22.08 2.80
C TRP A 384 -3.51 20.92 2.74
N LEU A 385 -4.69 21.09 2.13
CA LEU A 385 -5.67 20.03 1.85
C LEU A 385 -5.47 19.35 0.50
N GLN A 386 -5.11 20.11 -0.53
CA GLN A 386 -5.08 19.64 -1.92
C GLN A 386 -3.68 19.42 -2.51
N GLY A 387 -2.63 19.82 -1.80
CA GLY A 387 -1.27 19.84 -2.34
C GLY A 387 -1.16 20.76 -3.56
N SER A 388 -0.61 20.23 -4.65
CA SER A 388 -0.51 20.92 -5.93
C SER A 388 -1.85 21.01 -6.68
N GLY A 389 -2.91 20.36 -6.18
CA GLY A 389 -4.23 20.31 -6.81
C GLY A 389 -4.45 19.01 -7.60
N ILE A 390 -5.31 19.09 -8.61
CA ILE A 390 -5.74 17.93 -9.41
C ILE A 390 -4.94 17.85 -10.70
N VAL A 391 -4.44 16.66 -11.05
CA VAL A 391 -3.73 16.42 -12.31
C VAL A 391 -4.62 16.71 -13.51
N ASP A 392 -4.18 17.60 -14.39
CA ASP A 392 -4.77 17.83 -15.70
C ASP A 392 -4.18 16.84 -16.71
N VAL A 393 -4.93 15.77 -16.99
CA VAL A 393 -4.48 14.67 -17.86
C VAL A 393 -4.20 15.15 -19.29
N ASN A 394 -4.92 16.17 -19.77
CA ASN A 394 -4.72 16.70 -21.12
C ASN A 394 -3.39 17.46 -21.20
N ARG A 395 -3.09 18.31 -20.20
CA ARG A 395 -1.80 18.99 -20.09
C ARG A 395 -0.65 18.01 -19.86
N LEU A 396 -0.89 16.95 -19.11
CA LEU A 396 0.12 15.94 -18.78
C LEU A 396 0.62 15.18 -20.02
N PHE A 397 -0.26 14.91 -20.98
CA PHE A 397 0.05 14.11 -22.17
C PHE A 397 0.02 14.88 -23.50
N SER A 398 -0.10 16.21 -23.45
CA SER A 398 0.08 17.07 -24.63
C SER A 398 1.47 17.03 -25.22
#